data_AF-A0A0F9Q2B5-F1
#
_entry.id   AF-A0A0F9Q2B5-F1
#
_cell.length_a   1.000
_cell.length_b   1.000
_cell.length_c   1.000
_cell.angle_alpha   90.00
_cell.angle_beta   90.00
_cell.angle_gamma   90.00
#
_symmetry.space_group_name_H-M   'P 1'
#
loop_
_entity.id
_entity.type
_entity.pdbx_description
1 polymer ?
#
loop_
_entity_poly.entity_id
_entity_poly.type
_entity_poly.pdbx_seq_one_letter_code
_entity_poly.pdbx_strand_id
1 'polypeptide(L)'
;MVSVNKGLVYKVEFDFPPGSAGLLGCMISDGGFQVWPSSLGSWFTGDSIVIGFDDVYLKESAPYQFNIFTYNDDDTYDHLIHIRIGLVTNEIFMARFLPSMAYKDFAEALLQIQRDQTVIVEQQAQAIINNPFPWLAIPGE
;
A
#
# COMPACT_ATOMS: atom_id res chain seq x y z
N MET A 1 -11.60 -7.95 11.51
CA MET A 1 -11.10 -6.64 11.04
C MET A 1 -10.08 -6.13 12.06
N VAL A 2 -9.06 -5.40 11.60
CA VAL A 2 -8.05 -4.79 12.48
C VAL A 2 -7.87 -3.32 12.11
N SER A 3 -7.95 -2.43 13.10
CA SER A 3 -7.71 -0.99 12.90
C SER A 3 -6.21 -0.73 12.91
N VAL A 4 -5.75 0.08 11.95
CA VAL A 4 -4.36 0.48 11.79
C VAL A 4 -4.27 2.00 11.65
N ASN A 5 -3.05 2.54 11.69
CA ASN A 5 -2.82 3.94 11.36
C ASN A 5 -2.52 4.10 9.87
N LYS A 6 -2.55 5.34 9.38
CA LYS A 6 -1.98 5.70 8.08
C LYS A 6 -0.47 5.43 8.09
N GLY A 7 0.04 4.73 7.08
CA GLY A 7 1.47 4.48 6.96
C GLY A 7 1.85 3.32 6.06
N LEU A 8 3.14 3.05 6.00
CA LEU A 8 3.75 1.97 5.22
C LEU A 8 3.78 0.69 6.07
N VAL A 9 3.18 -0.37 5.56
CA VAL A 9 3.39 -1.72 6.09
C VAL A 9 4.76 -2.19 5.65
N TYR A 10 5.61 -2.55 6.61
CA TYR A 10 6.98 -3.01 6.35
C TYR A 10 7.19 -4.48 6.70
N LYS A 11 6.28 -5.07 7.49
CA LYS A 11 6.35 -6.47 7.92
C LYS A 11 4.96 -7.07 8.06
N VAL A 12 4.77 -8.26 7.54
CA VAL A 12 3.54 -9.04 7.70
C VAL A 12 3.90 -10.47 8.12
N GLU A 13 3.22 -10.98 9.13
CA GLU A 13 3.37 -12.37 9.58
C GLU A 13 2.02 -13.01 9.85
N PHE A 14 1.88 -14.24 9.37
CA PHE A 14 0.77 -15.16 9.62
C PHE A 14 1.32 -16.37 10.34
N ASP A 15 0.96 -16.52 11.60
CA ASP A 15 1.41 -17.61 12.46
C ASP A 15 0.25 -18.57 12.66
N PHE A 16 0.42 -19.77 12.06
CA PHE A 16 -0.48 -20.90 12.16
C PHE A 16 0.04 -21.82 13.27
N PRO A 17 -0.58 -21.81 14.46
CA PRO A 17 -0.25 -22.73 15.53
C PRO A 17 -0.46 -24.19 15.08
N PRO A 18 0.15 -25.15 15.78
CA PRO A 18 -0.06 -26.57 15.48
C PRO A 18 -1.54 -26.95 15.66
N GLY A 19 -2.06 -27.75 14.72
CA GLY A 19 -3.37 -28.41 14.86
C GLY A 19 -4.35 -28.16 13.71
N SER A 20 -4.08 -27.17 12.85
CA SER A 20 -4.97 -26.84 11.72
C SER A 20 -4.89 -27.85 10.56
N ALA A 21 -3.80 -28.61 10.45
CA ALA A 21 -3.53 -29.54 9.34
C ALA A 21 -3.71 -28.92 7.93
N GLY A 22 -3.55 -27.59 7.80
CA GLY A 22 -3.78 -26.86 6.55
C GLY A 22 -5.26 -26.59 6.19
N LEU A 23 -6.20 -26.89 7.09
CA LEU A 23 -7.64 -26.66 6.91
C LEU A 23 -8.09 -25.25 7.34
N LEU A 24 -7.21 -24.50 8.00
CA LEU A 24 -7.41 -23.08 8.30
C LEU A 24 -6.78 -22.23 7.20
N GLY A 25 -7.59 -21.36 6.59
CA GLY A 25 -7.13 -20.37 5.63
C GLY A 25 -7.33 -18.94 6.12
N CYS A 26 -6.43 -18.05 5.72
CA CYS A 26 -6.53 -16.62 6.01
C CYS A 26 -6.19 -15.76 4.78
N MET A 27 -6.94 -14.68 4.58
CA MET A 27 -6.61 -13.61 3.65
C MET A 27 -6.87 -12.24 4.29
N ILE A 28 -6.15 -11.23 3.82
CA ILE A 28 -6.28 -9.83 4.23
C ILE A 28 -6.63 -8.99 3.01
N SER A 29 -7.67 -8.19 3.16
CA SER A 29 -8.09 -7.20 2.17
C SER A 29 -8.05 -5.77 2.74
N ASP A 30 -7.89 -4.82 1.84
CA ASP A 30 -8.11 -3.41 2.11
C ASP A 30 -9.35 -2.98 1.33
N GLY A 31 -10.44 -2.69 2.05
CA GLY A 31 -11.76 -2.55 1.44
C GLY A 31 -12.14 -3.82 0.67
N GLY A 32 -12.43 -3.67 -0.62
CA GLY A 32 -12.76 -4.79 -1.51
C GLY A 32 -11.57 -5.43 -2.23
N PHE A 33 -10.35 -4.91 -2.03
CA PHE A 33 -9.17 -5.39 -2.74
C PHE A 33 -8.35 -6.35 -1.86
N GLN A 34 -8.11 -7.56 -2.35
CA GLN A 34 -7.26 -8.53 -1.67
C GLN A 34 -5.80 -8.11 -1.74
N VAL A 35 -5.20 -7.83 -0.57
CA VAL A 35 -3.80 -7.41 -0.46
C VAL A 35 -2.91 -8.64 -0.30
N TRP A 36 -3.29 -9.54 0.62
CA TRP A 36 -2.52 -10.75 0.93
C TRP A 36 -3.43 -11.99 1.04
N PRO A 37 -3.09 -13.11 0.38
CA PRO A 37 -2.05 -13.26 -0.64
C PRO A 37 -2.28 -12.37 -1.86
N SER A 38 -1.22 -12.03 -2.61
CA SER A 38 -1.33 -11.21 -3.82
C SER A 38 -2.04 -11.91 -4.98
N SER A 39 -2.09 -13.25 -4.95
CA SER A 39 -2.88 -14.04 -5.89
C SER A 39 -4.36 -13.95 -5.50
N LEU A 40 -5.16 -13.30 -6.33
CA LEU A 40 -6.58 -13.08 -6.09
C LEU A 40 -7.33 -14.41 -5.91
N GLY A 41 -8.14 -14.50 -4.85
CA GLY A 41 -8.91 -15.70 -4.51
C GLY A 41 -8.10 -16.78 -3.79
N SER A 42 -6.78 -16.62 -3.68
CA SER A 42 -5.94 -17.54 -2.90
C SER A 42 -5.94 -17.19 -1.42
N TRP A 43 -5.62 -18.18 -0.59
CA TRP A 43 -5.57 -18.06 0.86
C TRP A 43 -4.21 -18.54 1.36
N PHE A 44 -3.70 -17.91 2.43
CA PHE A 44 -2.60 -18.50 3.17
C PHE A 44 -3.14 -19.61 4.06
N THR A 45 -2.53 -20.78 3.96
CA THR A 45 -2.83 -21.96 4.77
C THR A 45 -1.52 -22.49 5.34
N GLY A 46 -1.57 -23.08 6.52
CA GLY A 46 -0.39 -23.67 7.16
C GLY A 46 -0.77 -24.47 8.39
N ASP A 47 0.20 -25.23 8.90
CA ASP A 47 0.12 -25.98 10.16
C ASP A 47 1.50 -25.94 10.83
N SER A 48 1.56 -25.46 12.07
CA SER A 48 2.80 -25.26 12.81
C SER A 48 3.86 -24.46 12.04
N ILE A 49 3.45 -23.38 11.37
CA ILE A 49 4.32 -22.55 10.51
C ILE A 49 4.01 -21.06 10.64
N VAL A 50 5.06 -20.24 10.55
CA VAL A 50 4.94 -18.79 10.39
C VAL A 50 5.28 -18.41 8.96
N ILE A 51 4.30 -17.86 8.24
CA ILE A 51 4.50 -17.23 6.93
C ILE A 51 4.78 -15.75 7.19
N GLY A 52 6.05 -15.35 7.12
CA GLY A 52 6.48 -13.98 7.36
C GLY A 52 7.26 -13.38 6.20
N PHE A 53 6.91 -12.16 5.79
CA PHE A 53 7.58 -11.45 4.70
C PHE A 53 7.57 -9.94 4.93
N ASP A 54 8.45 -9.26 4.20
CA ASP A 54 8.53 -7.80 4.18
C ASP A 54 7.71 -7.28 3.00
N ASP A 55 7.04 -6.15 3.18
CA ASP A 55 6.20 -5.53 2.15
C ASP A 55 6.45 -4.01 2.14
N VAL A 56 5.94 -3.34 1.11
CA VAL A 56 5.92 -1.88 0.96
C VAL A 56 4.50 -1.38 0.69
N TYR A 57 3.48 -2.14 1.10
CA TYR A 57 2.08 -1.74 0.97
C TYR A 57 1.80 -0.46 1.75
N LEU A 58 1.29 0.56 1.05
CA LEU A 58 1.07 1.89 1.60
C LEU A 58 -0.40 2.11 1.94
N LYS A 59 -0.71 2.18 3.23
CA LYS A 59 -2.05 2.48 3.74
C LYS A 59 -2.26 3.99 3.82
N GLU A 60 -2.72 4.60 2.72
CA GLU A 60 -2.85 6.05 2.60
C GLU A 60 -4.27 6.61 2.78
N SER A 61 -5.28 5.82 2.46
CA SER A 61 -6.68 6.23 2.48
C SER A 61 -7.49 5.57 3.59
N ALA A 62 -8.50 6.30 4.06
CA ALA A 62 -9.53 5.74 4.93
C ALA A 62 -10.37 4.70 4.17
N PRO A 63 -10.93 3.68 4.85
CA PRO A 63 -10.84 3.45 6.30
C PRO A 63 -9.49 2.87 6.69
N TYR A 64 -8.89 3.36 7.80
CA TYR A 64 -7.59 2.88 8.30
C TYR A 64 -7.75 1.54 9.02
N GLN A 65 -8.11 0.52 8.26
CA GLN A 65 -8.31 -0.84 8.74
C GLN A 65 -7.95 -1.85 7.65
N PHE A 66 -7.65 -3.06 8.08
CA PHE A 66 -7.62 -4.23 7.19
C PHE A 66 -8.78 -5.16 7.53
N ASN A 67 -9.41 -5.68 6.50
CA ASN A 67 -10.41 -6.73 6.63
C ASN A 67 -9.68 -8.07 6.59
N ILE A 68 -9.89 -8.87 7.63
CA ILE A 68 -9.29 -10.19 7.74
C ILE A 68 -10.42 -11.17 7.53
N PHE A 69 -10.24 -12.08 6.59
CA PHE A 69 -11.16 -13.17 6.32
C PHE A 69 -10.45 -14.47 6.64
N THR A 70 -11.19 -15.38 7.26
CA THR A 70 -10.72 -16.71 7.61
C THR A 70 -11.79 -17.72 7.26
N TYR A 71 -11.37 -18.92 6.90
CA TYR A 71 -12.23 -20.09 6.87
C TYR A 71 -11.59 -21.22 7.67
N ASN A 72 -12.42 -22.13 8.16
CA ASN A 72 -12.00 -23.38 8.77
C ASN A 72 -12.82 -24.51 8.15
N ASP A 73 -12.15 -25.44 7.48
CA ASP A 73 -12.76 -26.63 6.88
C ASP A 73 -12.73 -27.86 7.82
N ASP A 74 -12.19 -27.71 9.03
CA ASP A 74 -12.24 -28.74 10.08
C ASP A 74 -13.66 -28.80 10.68
N ASP A 75 -14.17 -30.03 10.85
CA ASP A 75 -15.51 -30.30 11.36
C ASP A 75 -15.53 -30.58 12.88
N THR A 76 -14.36 -30.69 13.50
CA THR A 76 -14.18 -31.18 14.86
C THR A 76 -13.60 -30.10 15.78
N TYR A 77 -12.60 -29.34 15.32
CA TYR A 77 -11.86 -28.40 16.16
C TYR A 77 -11.84 -26.97 15.60
N ASP A 78 -12.01 -26.01 16.50
CA ASP A 78 -11.77 -24.59 16.21
C ASP A 78 -10.27 -24.32 16.11
N HIS A 79 -9.86 -23.65 15.04
CA HIS A 79 -8.47 -23.25 14.81
C HIS A 79 -8.26 -21.76 15.06
N LEU A 80 -7.03 -21.42 15.45
CA LEU A 80 -6.60 -20.04 15.71
C LEU A 80 -5.50 -19.66 14.73
N ILE A 81 -5.39 -18.36 14.44
CA ILE A 81 -4.28 -17.77 13.69
C ILE A 81 -3.88 -16.46 14.35
N HIS A 82 -2.58 -16.18 14.41
CA HIS A 82 -2.06 -14.89 14.82
C HIS A 82 -1.57 -14.10 13.61
N ILE A 83 -2.03 -12.86 13.49
CA ILE A 83 -1.63 -11.97 12.41
C ILE A 83 -0.89 -10.79 13.03
N ARG A 84 0.32 -10.51 12.53
CA ARG A 84 1.15 -9.40 12.98
C ARG A 84 1.48 -8.51 11.80
N ILE A 85 1.11 -7.23 11.90
CA ILE A 85 1.35 -6.22 10.87
C ILE A 85 2.22 -5.13 11.48
N GLY A 86 3.45 -5.01 11.00
CA GLY A 86 4.36 -3.92 11.30
C GLY A 86 4.08 -2.75 10.36
N LEU A 87 3.72 -1.60 10.93
CA LEU A 87 3.43 -0.37 10.19
C LEU A 87 4.24 0.81 10.76
N VAL A 88 4.77 1.65 9.87
CA VAL A 88 5.44 2.91 10.22
C VAL A 88 4.79 4.08 9.49
N THR A 89 4.78 5.26 10.11
CA THR A 89 4.41 6.48 9.41
C THR A 89 5.46 6.83 8.36
N ASN A 90 5.08 7.54 7.29
CA ASN A 90 6.02 7.96 6.25
C ASN A 90 7.22 8.71 6.84
N GLU A 91 6.98 9.59 7.82
CA GLU A 91 8.02 10.35 8.52
C GLU A 91 9.05 9.42 9.20
N ILE A 92 8.58 8.40 9.93
CA ILE A 92 9.44 7.43 10.62
C ILE A 92 10.17 6.54 9.61
N PHE A 93 9.50 6.15 8.52
CA PHE A 93 10.13 5.40 7.44
C PHE A 93 11.29 6.19 6.83
N MET A 94 11.05 7.45 6.44
CA MET A 94 12.11 8.30 5.90
C MET A 94 13.25 8.48 6.90
N ALA A 95 12.95 8.76 8.17
CA ALA A 95 13.96 8.93 9.21
C ALA A 95 14.80 7.68 9.46
N ARG A 96 14.22 6.48 9.34
CA ARG A 96 14.90 5.21 9.62
C ARG A 96 15.71 4.69 8.43
N PHE A 97 15.22 4.90 7.21
CA PHE A 97 15.80 4.28 6.00
C PHE A 97 16.56 5.27 5.10
N LEU A 98 16.44 6.59 5.33
CA LEU A 98 17.27 7.61 4.68
C LEU A 98 18.20 8.27 5.72
N PRO A 99 19.38 7.69 6.01
CA PRO A 99 20.34 8.35 6.87
C PRO A 99 20.72 9.71 6.27
N SER A 100 20.85 10.70 7.15
CA SER A 100 20.87 12.17 6.95
C SER A 100 21.49 12.79 5.70
N MET A 101 22.39 12.09 4.98
CA MET A 101 22.92 12.56 3.70
C MET A 101 21.90 12.43 2.56
N ALA A 102 21.11 11.36 2.52
CA ALA A 102 20.11 11.16 1.46
C ALA A 102 18.88 12.08 1.59
N TYR A 103 18.61 12.64 2.78
CA TYR A 103 17.45 13.50 2.99
C TYR A 103 17.58 14.86 2.31
N LYS A 104 18.77 15.49 2.37
CA LYS A 104 19.00 16.77 1.69
C LYS A 104 18.89 16.61 0.17
N ASP A 105 19.56 15.61 -0.37
CA ASP A 105 19.55 15.32 -1.80
C ASP A 105 18.13 14.97 -2.29
N PHE A 106 17.38 14.20 -1.51
CA PHE A 106 15.98 13.86 -1.83
C PHE A 106 15.04 15.07 -1.71
N ALA A 107 15.19 15.89 -0.67
CA ALA A 107 14.40 17.10 -0.50
C ALA A 107 14.68 18.11 -1.62
N GLU A 108 15.94 18.27 -2.02
CA GLU A 108 16.34 19.09 -3.16
C GLU A 108 15.73 18.55 -4.46
N ALA A 109 15.79 17.23 -4.69
CA ALA A 109 15.17 16.61 -5.86
C ALA A 109 13.65 16.84 -5.92
N LEU A 110 12.94 16.69 -4.80
CA LEU A 110 11.50 16.98 -4.72
C LEU A 110 11.18 18.44 -5.01
N LEU A 111 11.98 19.38 -4.46
CA LEU A 111 11.81 20.80 -4.72
C LEU A 111 12.04 21.14 -6.19
N GLN A 112 13.02 20.51 -6.84
CA GLN A 112 13.24 20.69 -8.29
C GLN A 112 12.05 20.16 -9.10
N ILE A 113 11.57 18.95 -8.80
CA ILE A 113 10.39 18.39 -9.47
C ILE A 113 9.18 19.31 -9.33
N GLN A 114 8.97 19.89 -8.13
CA GLN A 114 7.87 20.82 -7.88
C GLN A 114 8.03 22.12 -8.68
N ARG A 115 9.25 22.68 -8.75
CA ARG A 115 9.55 23.86 -9.58
C ARG A 115 9.28 23.59 -11.04
N ASP A 116 9.76 22.47 -11.55
CA ASP A 116 9.57 22.06 -12.94
C ASP A 116 8.08 21.92 -13.25
N GLN A 117 7.30 21.31 -12.35
CA GLN A 117 5.85 21.23 -12.47
C GLN A 117 5.19 22.61 -12.49
N THR A 118 5.57 23.53 -11.60
CA THR A 118 5.01 24.89 -11.62
C THR A 118 5.30 25.62 -12.92
N VAL A 119 6.52 25.50 -13.47
CA VAL A 119 6.89 26.11 -14.75
C VAL A 119 6.07 25.50 -15.89
N ILE A 120 5.89 24.17 -15.91
CA ILE A 120 5.06 23.51 -16.92
C ILE A 120 3.61 24.00 -16.84
N VAL A 121 3.04 24.10 -15.64
CA VAL A 121 1.67 24.57 -15.42
C VAL A 121 1.52 26.03 -15.86
N GLU A 122 2.48 26.89 -15.53
CA GLU A 122 2.50 28.30 -15.96
C GLU A 122 2.58 28.43 -17.48
N GLN A 123 3.45 27.65 -18.12
CA GLN A 123 3.56 27.61 -19.59
C GLN A 123 2.26 27.13 -20.24
N GLN A 124 1.63 26.10 -19.68
CA GLN A 124 0.33 25.61 -20.13
C GLN A 124 -0.76 26.67 -19.96
N ALA A 125 -0.81 27.35 -18.81
CA ALA A 125 -1.75 28.43 -18.56
C ALA A 125 -1.56 29.58 -19.54
N GLN A 126 -0.31 29.98 -19.81
CA GLN A 126 0.01 31.02 -20.78
C GLN A 126 -0.34 30.59 -22.22
N ALA A 127 -0.10 29.33 -22.58
CA ALA A 127 -0.47 28.78 -23.89
C ALA A 127 -2.00 28.80 -24.08
N ILE A 128 -2.77 28.49 -23.04
CA ILE A 128 -4.23 28.59 -23.04
C ILE A 128 -4.67 30.06 -23.13
N ILE A 129 -4.03 30.99 -22.42
CA ILE A 129 -4.37 32.42 -22.54
C ILE A 129 -4.07 32.95 -23.95
N ASN A 130 -2.94 32.55 -24.53
CA ASN A 130 -2.50 32.99 -25.85
C ASN A 130 -3.33 32.35 -26.98
N ASN A 131 -3.78 31.12 -26.79
CA ASN A 131 -4.64 30.41 -27.73
C ASN A 131 -5.76 29.67 -26.98
N PRO A 132 -6.80 30.39 -26.53
CA PRO A 132 -7.85 29.84 -25.67
C PRO A 132 -8.76 28.87 -26.40
N PHE A 133 -8.80 28.94 -27.73
CA PHE A 133 -9.60 28.06 -28.57
C PHE A 133 -8.75 27.53 -29.74
N PRO A 134 -7.81 26.61 -29.49
CA PRO A 134 -6.91 26.09 -30.52
C PRO A 134 -7.66 25.36 -31.65
N TRP A 135 -8.90 24.91 -31.39
CA TRP A 135 -9.80 24.30 -32.38
C TRP A 135 -10.57 25.30 -33.26
N LEU A 136 -10.55 26.60 -32.93
CA LEU A 136 -11.15 27.67 -33.76
C LEU A 136 -10.17 28.23 -34.79
N ALA A 137 -8.90 27.80 -34.77
CA ALA A 137 -7.93 28.13 -35.80
C ALA A 137 -8.34 27.45 -37.11
N ILE A 138 -8.95 28.21 -38.03
CA ILE A 138 -9.30 27.76 -39.38
C ILE A 138 -7.98 27.44 -40.11
N PRO A 139 -7.77 26.21 -40.60
CA PRO A 139 -6.55 25.86 -41.31
C PRO A 139 -6.61 26.44 -42.74
N GLY A 140 -6.12 27.68 -42.87
CA GLY A 140 -5.90 28.36 -44.15
C GLY A 140 -7.17 29.00 -44.75
N GLU A 141 -7.10 30.33 -44.94
CA GLU A 141 -8.11 31.20 -45.62
C GLU A 141 -9.48 31.35 -44.96
#